data_AF-R5QGJ8-F1
#
_entry.id   AF-R5QGJ8-F1
#
_cell.length_a   1.000
_cell.length_b   1.000
_cell.length_c   1.000
_cell.angle_alpha   90.00
_cell.angle_beta   90.00
_cell.angle_gamma   90.00
#
_symmetry.space_group_name_H-M   'P 1'
#
loop_
_entity.id
_entity.type
_entity.pdbx_description
1 polymer ?
#
loop_
_entity_poly.entity_id
_entity_poly.type
_entity_poly.pdbx_seq_one_letter_code
_entity_poly.pdbx_strand_id
1 'polypeptide(L)'
;MSFQAEEFFSGLSKRYACGREARMESPRSLTAAFMRSSDFKRKSERTLFNDLLKTVESTAEGRRTLREFSKVGCSVHFEDGANAGGFYLPEKNALVINPSSGFKDFSSVFVHEARHAIQFHIFNDDSDLYRFSDGEKLKRAIEADATAHECAFIYQARKTNPEIYEEHSYLPMLHAYADTLERTGNERKAMQASFQSWYSYDYYRDYYDKSTLDRVEALVNYGISNGDASLFSKTMPSDITDRICLFEGRSYADKKFLMSREAYSIPEDNQKKIGKLTATYARQVQGALYDHSVYDMYPRRLNGEILDKKPRPRFSDLVSSKLSKSR
;
A
#
# COMPACT_ATOMS: atom_id res chain seq x y z
N MET A 1 -15.58 31.14 5.48
CA MET A 1 -15.22 30.53 4.18
C MET A 1 -13.88 31.12 3.77
N SER A 2 -12.80 30.33 3.80
CA SER A 2 -11.45 30.86 3.57
C SER A 2 -11.13 30.95 2.08
N PHE A 3 -10.70 32.12 1.68
CA PHE A 3 -10.38 32.66 0.33
C PHE A 3 -9.43 31.82 -0.55
N GLN A 4 -8.94 30.65 -0.10
CA GLN A 4 -7.95 29.81 -0.79
C GLN A 4 -8.52 28.55 -1.45
N ALA A 5 -9.78 28.19 -1.19
CA ALA A 5 -10.45 27.11 -1.94
C ALA A 5 -10.99 27.59 -3.30
N GLU A 6 -11.40 28.87 -3.41
CA GLU A 6 -11.95 29.41 -4.65
C GLU A 6 -10.91 29.54 -5.77
N GLU A 7 -9.66 29.88 -5.46
CA GLU A 7 -8.58 29.94 -6.46
C GLU A 7 -8.25 28.58 -7.08
N PHE A 8 -8.53 27.47 -6.38
CA PHE A 8 -8.34 26.12 -6.90
C PHE A 8 -9.45 25.70 -7.88
N PHE A 9 -10.65 26.29 -7.77
CA PHE A 9 -11.80 26.03 -8.64
C PHE A 9 -12.03 27.11 -9.72
N SER A 10 -11.39 28.29 -9.63
CA SER A 10 -11.51 29.34 -10.63
C SER A 10 -10.51 29.16 -11.78
N GLY A 11 -10.92 28.45 -12.82
CA GLY A 11 -10.16 28.38 -14.07
C GLY A 11 -9.93 29.76 -14.70
N LEU A 12 -8.69 30.04 -15.10
CA LEU A 12 -8.33 31.21 -15.89
C LEU A 12 -9.17 31.24 -17.19
N SER A 13 -9.97 32.29 -17.40
CA SER A 13 -10.65 32.50 -18.68
C SER A 13 -9.69 33.18 -19.66
N LYS A 14 -9.68 32.72 -20.92
CA LYS A 14 -8.98 33.40 -22.01
C LYS A 14 -10.01 34.02 -22.95
N ARG A 15 -9.94 35.34 -23.16
CA ARG A 15 -10.70 36.04 -24.19
C ARG A 15 -9.98 35.92 -25.53
N TYR A 16 -10.65 35.35 -26.52
CA TYR A 16 -10.17 35.36 -27.91
C TYR A 16 -10.54 36.69 -28.58
N ALA A 17 -9.76 37.10 -29.57
CA ALA A 17 -10.01 38.34 -30.33
C ALA A 17 -11.40 38.42 -30.99
N CYS A 18 -12.11 37.28 -31.11
CA CYS A 18 -13.48 37.17 -31.61
C CYS A 18 -14.57 37.36 -30.53
N GLY A 19 -14.22 37.73 -29.29
CA GLY A 19 -15.18 38.00 -28.22
C GLY A 19 -15.75 36.76 -27.51
N ARG A 20 -15.36 35.54 -27.90
CA ARG A 20 -15.68 34.32 -27.12
C ARG A 20 -14.81 34.23 -25.86
N GLU A 21 -15.46 34.04 -24.72
CA GLU A 21 -14.84 33.58 -23.48
C GLU A 21 -14.89 32.05 -23.44
N ALA A 22 -13.73 31.41 -23.35
CA ALA A 22 -13.64 29.99 -23.01
C ALA A 22 -13.03 29.87 -21.61
N ARG A 23 -13.70 29.12 -20.72
CA ARG A 23 -13.09 28.63 -19.48
C ARG A 23 -11.95 27.69 -19.89
N MET A 24 -10.70 28.02 -19.56
CA MET A 24 -9.64 27.02 -19.62
C MET A 24 -9.79 26.13 -18.37
N GLU A 25 -9.86 24.82 -18.56
CA GLU A 25 -9.69 23.87 -17.46
C GLU A 25 -8.30 24.13 -16.86
N SER A 26 -8.26 24.42 -15.55
CA SER A 26 -7.01 24.49 -14.81
C SER A 26 -6.26 23.16 -15.01
N PRO A 27 -4.96 23.16 -15.37
CA PRO A 27 -4.18 21.93 -15.52
C PRO A 27 -4.04 21.10 -14.23
N ARG A 28 -4.66 21.51 -13.12
CA ARG A 28 -4.52 20.91 -11.78
C ARG A 28 -5.83 20.85 -10.99
N SER A 29 -7.00 20.79 -11.65
CA SER A 29 -8.21 20.42 -10.91
C SER A 29 -8.25 18.90 -10.74
N LEU A 30 -8.53 18.38 -9.54
CA LEU A 30 -8.65 16.93 -9.30
C LEU A 30 -9.75 16.29 -10.17
N THR A 31 -10.74 17.07 -10.59
CA THR A 31 -11.75 16.67 -11.59
C THR A 31 -11.16 16.43 -12.98
N ALA A 32 -10.04 17.07 -13.33
CA ALA A 32 -9.30 16.79 -14.56
C ALA A 32 -8.44 15.51 -14.46
N ALA A 33 -8.19 14.99 -13.24
CA ALA A 33 -7.55 13.69 -13.05
C ALA A 33 -8.49 12.53 -13.40
N PHE A 34 -9.81 12.76 -13.45
CA PHE A 34 -10.79 11.73 -13.76
C PHE A 34 -10.75 11.31 -15.23
N MET A 35 -10.61 10.01 -15.46
CA MET A 35 -10.69 9.38 -16.76
C MET A 35 -11.87 8.40 -16.79
N ARG A 36 -12.73 8.56 -17.80
CA ARG A 36 -13.95 7.77 -17.97
C ARG A 36 -13.65 6.33 -18.39
N SER A 37 -14.48 5.38 -17.94
CA SER A 37 -14.41 4.00 -18.47
C SER A 37 -15.03 3.89 -19.86
N SER A 38 -16.07 4.67 -20.15
CA SER A 38 -16.77 4.70 -21.43
C SER A 38 -17.56 6.00 -21.64
N ASP A 39 -17.91 6.30 -22.90
CA ASP A 39 -18.76 7.45 -23.22
C ASP A 39 -20.17 7.35 -22.63
N PHE A 40 -20.69 6.13 -22.53
CA PHE A 40 -22.03 5.85 -22.00
C PHE A 40 -22.12 6.12 -20.49
N LYS A 41 -21.08 5.78 -19.72
CA LYS A 41 -21.03 5.96 -18.26
C LYS A 41 -20.51 7.34 -17.82
N ARG A 42 -20.08 8.20 -18.75
CA ARG A 42 -19.39 9.47 -18.46
C ARG A 42 -20.09 10.36 -17.44
N LYS A 43 -21.42 10.51 -17.53
CA LYS A 43 -22.19 11.40 -16.64
C LYS A 43 -22.34 10.81 -15.24
N SER A 44 -22.63 9.51 -15.13
CA SER A 44 -22.80 8.82 -13.85
C SER A 44 -21.46 8.70 -13.11
N GLU A 45 -20.38 8.34 -13.79
CA GLU A 45 -19.05 8.23 -13.17
C GLU A 45 -18.51 9.58 -12.72
N ARG A 46 -18.72 10.64 -13.51
CA ARG A 46 -18.33 11.99 -13.10
C ARG A 46 -19.13 12.48 -11.88
N THR A 47 -20.39 12.08 -11.77
CA THR A 47 -21.20 12.39 -10.58
C THR A 47 -20.66 11.62 -9.38
N LEU A 48 -20.46 10.31 -9.51
CA LEU A 48 -19.86 9.46 -8.48
C LEU A 48 -18.51 9.98 -8.01
N PHE A 49 -17.64 10.37 -8.93
CA PHE A 49 -16.32 10.93 -8.60
C PHE A 49 -16.43 12.26 -7.86
N ASN A 50 -17.33 13.16 -8.27
CA ASN A 50 -17.56 14.42 -7.57
C ASN A 50 -18.10 14.20 -6.15
N ASP A 51 -19.02 13.26 -5.98
CA ASP A 51 -19.60 12.93 -4.68
C ASP A 51 -18.53 12.33 -3.75
N LEU A 52 -17.70 11.42 -4.28
CA LEU A 52 -16.52 10.90 -3.59
C LEU A 52 -15.59 12.02 -3.15
N LEU A 53 -15.20 12.92 -4.06
CA LEU A 53 -14.31 14.04 -3.72
C LEU A 53 -14.91 14.91 -2.62
N LYS A 54 -16.22 15.20 -2.68
CA LYS A 54 -16.91 15.98 -1.65
C LYS A 54 -16.89 15.29 -0.29
N THR A 55 -17.08 13.97 -0.26
CA THR A 55 -16.98 13.18 0.98
C THR A 55 -15.55 13.22 1.53
N VAL A 56 -14.53 13.03 0.69
CA VAL A 56 -13.12 13.10 1.10
C VAL A 56 -12.78 14.50 1.64
N GLU A 57 -13.21 15.58 0.96
CA GLU A 57 -12.98 16.97 1.36
C GLU A 57 -13.64 17.36 2.70
N SER A 58 -14.62 16.60 3.17
CA SER A 58 -15.33 16.90 4.41
C SER A 58 -14.44 16.80 5.66
N THR A 59 -13.37 16.01 5.61
CA THR A 59 -12.49 15.72 6.75
C THR A 59 -11.13 16.41 6.64
N ALA A 60 -10.42 16.59 7.76
CA ALA A 60 -9.09 17.17 7.75
C ALA A 60 -8.07 16.24 7.07
N GLU A 61 -8.19 14.93 7.33
CA GLU A 61 -7.35 13.91 6.72
C GLU A 61 -7.60 13.82 5.21
N GLY A 62 -8.85 13.71 4.76
CA GLY A 62 -9.15 13.65 3.33
C GLY A 62 -8.71 14.91 2.58
N ARG A 63 -8.85 16.11 3.16
CA ARG A 63 -8.26 17.33 2.57
C ARG A 63 -6.73 17.26 2.49
N ARG A 64 -6.06 16.62 3.44
CA ARG A 64 -4.60 16.41 3.38
C ARG A 64 -4.24 15.45 2.25
N THR A 65 -4.93 14.32 2.17
CA THR A 65 -4.76 13.34 1.08
C THR A 65 -4.93 14.00 -0.29
N LEU A 66 -6.00 14.77 -0.52
CA LEU A 66 -6.24 15.45 -1.79
C LEU A 66 -5.14 16.47 -2.14
N ARG A 67 -4.62 17.20 -1.14
CA ARG A 67 -3.50 18.15 -1.34
C ARG A 67 -2.20 17.44 -1.71
N GLU A 68 -1.95 16.25 -1.18
CA GLU A 68 -0.75 15.47 -1.50
C GLU A 68 -0.93 14.76 -2.85
N PHE A 69 -2.08 14.13 -3.07
CA PHE A 69 -2.44 13.43 -4.31
C PHE A 69 -2.42 14.34 -5.54
N SER A 70 -2.90 15.59 -5.41
CA SER A 70 -2.85 16.57 -6.52
C SER A 70 -1.43 16.93 -6.97
N LYS A 71 -0.40 16.73 -6.13
CA LYS A 71 1.00 16.99 -6.49
C LYS A 71 1.62 15.87 -7.32
N VAL A 72 1.08 14.64 -7.22
CA VAL A 72 1.61 13.49 -7.94
C VAL A 72 1.02 13.32 -9.34
N GLY A 73 -0.02 14.09 -9.68
CA GLY A 73 -0.61 14.10 -11.02
C GLY A 73 -1.21 12.75 -11.44
N CYS A 74 -1.60 11.93 -10.47
CA CYS A 74 -2.18 10.61 -10.69
C CYS A 74 -3.61 10.75 -11.25
N SER A 75 -3.93 9.92 -12.25
CA SER A 75 -5.27 9.83 -12.84
C SER A 75 -6.19 8.90 -12.03
N VAL A 76 -7.50 9.08 -12.11
CA VAL A 76 -8.50 8.25 -11.40
C VAL A 76 -9.47 7.64 -12.40
N HIS A 77 -9.69 6.33 -12.30
CA HIS A 77 -10.52 5.55 -13.21
C HIS A 77 -11.49 4.66 -12.42
N PHE A 78 -12.63 4.34 -13.02
CA PHE A 78 -13.50 3.26 -12.54
C PHE A 78 -13.38 2.06 -13.47
N GLU A 79 -13.16 0.87 -12.90
CA GLU A 79 -13.06 -0.39 -13.64
C GLU A 79 -13.86 -1.48 -12.93
N ASP A 80 -14.89 -2.02 -13.61
CA ASP A 80 -15.71 -3.10 -13.06
C ASP A 80 -14.93 -4.41 -12.99
N GLY A 81 -15.14 -5.19 -11.93
CA GLY A 81 -14.70 -6.60 -11.88
C GLY A 81 -13.26 -6.82 -11.42
N ALA A 82 -12.59 -5.80 -10.87
CA ALA A 82 -11.36 -6.03 -10.11
C ALA A 82 -11.65 -6.85 -8.83
N ASN A 83 -10.70 -7.67 -8.38
CA ASN A 83 -10.87 -8.50 -7.17
C ASN A 83 -10.71 -7.73 -5.84
N ALA A 84 -10.65 -6.39 -5.89
CA ALA A 84 -10.45 -5.50 -4.74
C ALA A 84 -11.39 -4.28 -4.82
N GLY A 85 -11.44 -3.47 -3.76
CA GLY A 85 -12.15 -2.19 -3.74
C GLY A 85 -11.53 -1.15 -4.69
N GLY A 86 -10.22 -1.18 -4.82
CA GLY A 86 -9.43 -0.36 -5.73
C GLY A 86 -7.98 -0.84 -5.75
N PHE A 87 -7.16 -0.21 -6.57
CA PHE A 87 -5.71 -0.40 -6.61
C PHE A 87 -5.02 0.78 -7.31
N TYR A 88 -3.81 1.14 -6.88
CA TYR A 88 -2.92 2.02 -7.63
C TYR A 88 -2.07 1.21 -8.63
N LEU A 89 -1.99 1.70 -9.87
CA LEU A 89 -1.16 1.19 -10.97
C LEU A 89 0.03 2.13 -11.20
N PRO A 90 1.23 1.78 -10.71
CA PRO A 90 2.44 2.57 -10.92
C PRO A 90 2.74 2.88 -12.39
N GLU A 91 2.65 1.88 -13.27
CA GLU A 91 3.02 1.98 -14.69
C GLU A 91 2.17 2.97 -15.49
N LYS A 92 0.94 3.23 -15.02
CA LYS A 92 0.01 4.18 -15.66
C LYS A 92 -0.15 5.46 -14.85
N ASN A 93 0.50 5.57 -13.68
CA ASN A 93 0.21 6.57 -12.66
C ASN A 93 -1.31 6.76 -12.48
N ALA A 94 -2.00 5.65 -12.21
CA ALA A 94 -3.46 5.59 -12.23
C ALA A 94 -4.02 4.90 -10.97
N LEU A 95 -4.96 5.55 -10.30
CA LEU A 95 -5.79 4.98 -9.26
C LEU A 95 -7.04 4.40 -9.90
N VAL A 96 -7.27 3.10 -9.72
CA VAL A 96 -8.45 2.40 -10.22
C VAL A 96 -9.36 2.07 -9.04
N ILE A 97 -10.63 2.48 -9.12
CA ILE A 97 -11.68 2.13 -8.15
C ILE A 97 -12.59 1.12 -8.81
N ASN A 98 -12.95 0.07 -8.08
CA ASN A 98 -13.90 -0.92 -8.54
C ASN A 98 -15.31 -0.62 -8.01
N PRO A 99 -16.19 -0.01 -8.81
CA PRO A 99 -17.54 0.31 -8.36
C PRO A 99 -18.41 -0.94 -8.13
N SER A 100 -17.94 -2.13 -8.55
CA SER A 100 -18.63 -3.41 -8.35
C SER A 100 -18.18 -4.15 -7.08
N SER A 101 -17.32 -3.56 -6.24
CA SER A 101 -16.78 -4.22 -5.03
C SER A 101 -17.79 -4.38 -3.89
N GLY A 102 -18.97 -3.76 -4.00
CA GLY A 102 -20.02 -3.81 -2.99
C GLY A 102 -19.91 -2.75 -1.89
N PHE A 103 -18.89 -1.90 -1.91
CA PHE A 103 -18.81 -0.73 -1.02
C PHE A 103 -19.94 0.25 -1.34
N LYS A 104 -20.55 0.82 -0.31
CA LYS A 104 -21.56 1.88 -0.49
C LYS A 104 -20.93 3.22 -0.84
N ASP A 105 -19.73 3.48 -0.31
CA ASP A 105 -18.97 4.70 -0.52
C ASP A 105 -17.48 4.35 -0.74
N PHE A 106 -16.88 4.86 -1.81
CA PHE A 106 -15.50 4.55 -2.21
C PHE A 106 -14.47 5.54 -1.66
N SER A 107 -14.86 6.44 -0.76
CA SER A 107 -13.96 7.47 -0.23
C SER A 107 -12.85 6.91 0.64
N SER A 108 -13.11 5.84 1.41
CA SER A 108 -12.06 5.14 2.18
C SER A 108 -11.05 4.49 1.24
N VAL A 109 -11.53 3.75 0.24
CA VAL A 109 -10.72 3.15 -0.83
C VAL A 109 -9.89 4.22 -1.54
N PHE A 110 -10.50 5.35 -1.93
CA PHE A 110 -9.75 6.43 -2.57
C PHE A 110 -8.63 6.94 -1.67
N VAL A 111 -8.88 7.15 -0.37
CA VAL A 111 -7.85 7.62 0.56
C VAL A 111 -6.70 6.62 0.69
N HIS A 112 -7.02 5.33 0.75
CA HIS A 112 -6.05 4.23 0.78
C HIS A 112 -5.17 4.23 -0.47
N GLU A 113 -5.80 4.15 -1.66
CA GLU A 113 -5.07 4.05 -2.93
C GLU A 113 -4.33 5.35 -3.30
N ALA A 114 -4.88 6.50 -2.91
CA ALA A 114 -4.17 7.78 -3.04
C ALA A 114 -2.89 7.79 -2.21
N ARG A 115 -2.87 7.10 -1.06
CA ARG A 115 -1.67 6.96 -0.25
C ARG A 115 -0.59 6.16 -0.98
N HIS A 116 -0.94 5.07 -1.64
CA HIS A 116 0.01 4.32 -2.49
C HIS A 116 0.60 5.19 -3.60
N ALA A 117 -0.22 6.00 -4.27
CA ALA A 117 0.27 6.93 -5.28
C ALA A 117 1.28 7.95 -4.69
N ILE A 118 0.98 8.50 -3.51
CA ILE A 118 1.87 9.44 -2.80
C ILE A 118 3.20 8.77 -2.40
N GLN A 119 3.13 7.58 -1.79
CA GLN A 119 4.31 6.83 -1.36
C GLN A 119 5.21 6.47 -2.55
N PHE A 120 4.62 6.03 -3.66
CA PHE A 120 5.35 5.69 -4.89
C PHE A 120 6.13 6.90 -5.45
N HIS A 121 5.55 8.10 -5.40
CA HIS A 121 6.25 9.30 -5.87
C HIS A 121 7.34 9.79 -4.90
N ILE A 122 7.31 9.38 -3.63
CA ILE A 122 8.40 9.59 -2.67
C ILE A 122 9.52 8.56 -2.88
N PHE A 123 9.11 7.34 -3.25
CA PHE A 123 9.99 6.20 -3.41
C PHE A 123 9.46 5.22 -4.48
N ASN A 124 10.09 5.29 -5.64
CA ASN A 124 9.87 4.39 -6.78
C ASN A 124 11.15 3.56 -6.98
N ASP A 125 11.36 2.57 -6.12
CA ASP A 125 12.37 1.52 -6.36
C ASP A 125 11.68 0.17 -6.39
N ASP A 126 12.26 -0.75 -7.13
CA ASP A 126 11.73 -2.09 -7.27
C ASP A 126 12.03 -2.90 -6.01
N SER A 127 10.98 -3.08 -5.21
CA SER A 127 11.03 -3.86 -3.97
C SER A 127 11.42 -5.33 -4.16
N ASP A 128 11.30 -5.88 -5.36
CA ASP A 128 11.66 -7.26 -5.68
C ASP A 128 13.17 -7.44 -5.89
N LEU A 129 13.90 -6.34 -6.09
CA LEU A 129 15.36 -6.33 -6.09
C LEU A 129 15.95 -6.36 -4.68
N TYR A 130 15.18 -6.02 -3.65
CA TYR A 130 15.66 -6.10 -2.26
C TYR A 130 15.70 -7.53 -1.75
N ARG A 131 16.64 -7.80 -0.85
CA ARG A 131 16.62 -9.01 0.01
C ARG A 131 15.22 -9.20 0.54
N PHE A 132 14.74 -10.44 0.52
CA PHE A 132 13.37 -10.81 0.84
C PHE A 132 12.83 -10.10 2.08
N SER A 133 13.55 -10.18 3.20
CA SER A 133 13.05 -9.61 4.47
C SER A 133 12.97 -8.07 4.47
N ASP A 134 13.80 -7.41 3.66
CA ASP A 134 13.78 -5.95 3.51
C ASP A 134 12.62 -5.53 2.62
N GLY A 135 12.43 -6.20 1.48
CA GLY A 135 11.30 -5.97 0.58
C GLY A 135 9.95 -6.25 1.27
N GLU A 136 9.88 -7.31 2.08
CA GLU A 136 8.66 -7.67 2.81
C GLU A 136 8.31 -6.63 3.89
N LYS A 137 9.31 -6.20 4.67
CA LYS A 137 9.15 -5.12 5.65
C LYS A 137 8.67 -3.81 5.00
N LEU A 138 9.21 -3.47 3.83
CA LEU A 138 8.79 -2.29 3.08
C LEU A 138 7.32 -2.39 2.64
N LYS A 139 6.93 -3.52 2.03
CA LYS A 139 5.56 -3.74 1.55
C LYS A 139 4.56 -3.66 2.69
N ARG A 140 4.80 -4.36 3.80
CA ARG A 140 3.93 -4.29 4.98
C ARG A 140 3.83 -2.88 5.57
N ALA A 141 4.93 -2.12 5.59
CA ALA A 141 4.91 -0.75 6.07
C ALA A 141 4.13 0.20 5.14
N ILE A 142 4.17 -0.03 3.82
CA ILE A 142 3.38 0.70 2.82
C ILE A 142 1.88 0.51 3.06
N GLU A 143 1.44 -0.74 3.19
CA GLU A 143 0.04 -1.11 3.43
C GLU A 143 -0.46 -0.62 4.79
N ALA A 144 0.32 -0.82 5.86
CA ALA A 144 -0.04 -0.37 7.20
C ALA A 144 -0.16 1.16 7.29
N ASP A 145 0.67 1.91 6.54
CA ASP A 145 0.54 3.37 6.43
C ASP A 145 -0.73 3.78 5.67
N ALA A 146 -1.02 3.15 4.54
CA ALA A 146 -2.24 3.39 3.78
C ALA A 146 -3.51 3.14 4.63
N THR A 147 -3.56 2.01 5.34
CA THR A 147 -4.65 1.70 6.27
C THR A 147 -4.75 2.69 7.44
N ALA A 148 -3.64 3.18 7.99
CA ALA A 148 -3.70 4.15 9.08
C ALA A 148 -4.30 5.50 8.63
N HIS A 149 -3.94 5.97 7.43
CA HIS A 149 -4.54 7.17 6.83
C HIS A 149 -6.01 6.98 6.49
N GLU A 150 -6.38 5.81 5.97
CA GLU A 150 -7.77 5.41 5.74
C GLU A 150 -8.57 5.42 7.06
N CYS A 151 -8.05 4.82 8.14
CA CYS A 151 -8.71 4.78 9.44
C CYS A 151 -8.89 6.19 10.03
N ALA A 152 -7.90 7.06 9.89
CA ALA A 152 -8.01 8.46 10.30
C ALA A 152 -9.11 9.21 9.54
N PHE A 153 -9.21 8.99 8.22
CA PHE A 153 -10.29 9.51 7.39
C PHE A 153 -11.66 8.99 7.86
N ILE A 154 -11.81 7.67 7.98
CA ILE A 154 -13.06 7.01 8.38
C ILE A 154 -13.52 7.53 9.75
N TYR A 155 -12.61 7.59 10.72
CA TYR A 155 -12.92 8.11 12.05
C TYR A 155 -13.43 9.54 11.96
N GLN A 156 -12.77 10.44 11.21
CA GLN A 156 -13.24 11.82 11.07
C GLN A 156 -14.59 11.92 10.33
N ALA A 157 -14.79 11.09 9.30
CA ALA A 157 -15.98 11.06 8.46
C ALA A 157 -17.23 10.63 9.24
N ARG A 158 -17.09 9.85 10.33
CA ARG A 158 -18.23 9.34 11.13
C ARG A 158 -19.25 10.41 11.57
N LYS A 159 -18.82 11.67 11.69
CA LYS A 159 -19.69 12.79 12.10
C LYS A 159 -20.62 13.27 10.98
N THR A 160 -20.20 13.12 9.73
CA THR A 160 -20.88 13.65 8.53
C THR A 160 -21.39 12.54 7.62
N ASN A 161 -20.78 11.36 7.68
CA ASN A 161 -21.15 10.16 6.94
C ASN A 161 -20.92 8.92 7.85
N PRO A 162 -21.84 8.64 8.78
CA PRO A 162 -21.70 7.54 9.74
C PRO A 162 -21.67 6.15 9.07
N GLU A 163 -22.29 6.00 7.90
CA GLU A 163 -22.33 4.73 7.17
C GLU A 163 -20.93 4.22 6.79
N ILE A 164 -19.99 5.12 6.44
CA ILE A 164 -18.59 4.76 6.17
C ILE A 164 -17.96 4.13 7.42
N TYR A 165 -18.22 4.69 8.60
CA TYR A 165 -17.69 4.18 9.85
C TYR A 165 -18.28 2.81 10.19
N GLU A 166 -19.59 2.64 10.03
CA GLU A 166 -20.27 1.37 10.28
C GLU A 166 -19.76 0.25 9.37
N GLU A 167 -19.60 0.53 8.07
CA GLU A 167 -19.10 -0.43 7.08
C GLU A 167 -17.69 -0.93 7.41
N HIS A 168 -16.86 -0.11 8.06
CA HIS A 168 -15.46 -0.42 8.39
C HIS A 168 -15.24 -0.73 9.87
N SER A 169 -16.31 -0.78 10.68
CA SER A 169 -16.25 -0.99 12.14
C SER A 169 -15.71 -2.37 12.53
N TYR A 170 -15.57 -3.30 11.60
CA TYR A 170 -14.94 -4.60 11.86
C TYR A 170 -13.41 -4.53 11.89
N LEU A 171 -12.80 -3.41 11.46
CA LEU A 171 -11.35 -3.27 11.35
C LEU A 171 -10.71 -2.96 12.71
N PRO A 172 -9.81 -3.80 13.24
CA PRO A 172 -9.13 -3.50 14.51
C PRO A 172 -8.24 -2.24 14.42
N MET A 173 -7.72 -1.91 13.24
CA MET A 173 -6.95 -0.69 12.99
C MET A 173 -7.76 0.59 13.22
N LEU A 174 -9.06 0.57 12.91
CA LEU A 174 -9.97 1.69 13.15
C LEU A 174 -10.21 1.88 14.65
N HIS A 175 -10.44 0.79 15.39
CA HIS A 175 -10.55 0.82 16.84
C HIS A 175 -9.27 1.30 17.52
N ALA A 176 -8.11 0.77 17.12
CA ALA A 176 -6.82 1.18 17.66
C ALA A 176 -6.55 2.68 17.47
N TYR A 177 -6.95 3.22 16.31
CA TYR A 177 -6.92 4.66 16.04
C TYR A 177 -7.85 5.42 16.99
N ALA A 178 -9.14 5.05 17.01
CA ALA A 178 -10.19 5.72 17.79
C ALA A 178 -9.85 5.75 19.29
N ASP A 179 -9.59 4.58 19.88
CA ASP A 179 -9.33 4.42 21.31
C ASP A 179 -8.09 5.21 21.74
N THR A 180 -7.04 5.20 20.91
CA THR A 180 -5.80 5.94 21.21
C THR A 180 -6.02 7.44 21.10
N LEU A 181 -6.77 7.90 20.09
CA LEU A 181 -7.07 9.31 19.94
C LEU A 181 -7.94 9.82 21.10
N GLU A 182 -8.96 9.07 21.51
CA GLU A 182 -9.85 9.43 22.60
C GLU A 182 -9.13 9.48 23.95
N ARG A 183 -8.24 8.52 24.19
CA ARG A 183 -7.44 8.45 25.42
C ARG A 183 -6.35 9.51 25.50
N THR A 184 -5.74 9.90 24.38
CA THR A 184 -4.50 10.70 24.39
C THR A 184 -4.65 12.10 23.79
N GLY A 185 -5.70 12.35 23.01
CA GLY A 185 -5.85 13.57 22.21
C GLY A 185 -4.76 13.77 21.14
N ASN A 186 -3.95 12.75 20.85
CA ASN A 186 -2.78 12.86 19.97
C ASN A 186 -2.96 12.02 18.70
N GLU A 187 -3.22 12.69 17.58
CA GLU A 187 -3.43 12.02 16.29
C GLU A 187 -2.23 11.21 15.82
N ARG A 188 -0.99 11.69 16.02
CA ARG A 188 0.20 10.91 15.62
C ARG A 188 0.32 9.59 16.39
N LYS A 189 -0.03 9.58 17.68
CA LYS A 189 -0.10 8.33 18.46
C LYS A 189 -1.22 7.42 17.96
N ALA A 190 -2.36 7.99 17.57
CA ALA A 190 -3.47 7.22 16.99
C ALA A 190 -3.09 6.60 15.63
N MET A 191 -2.41 7.34 14.76
CA MET A 191 -1.84 6.83 13.51
C MET A 191 -0.89 5.66 13.77
N GLN A 192 0.02 5.82 14.74
CA GLN A 192 0.95 4.77 15.12
C GLN A 192 0.23 3.52 15.66
N ALA A 193 -0.80 3.68 16.49
CA ALA A 193 -1.58 2.56 17.00
C ALA A 193 -2.32 1.81 15.88
N SER A 194 -2.92 2.54 14.94
CA SER A 194 -3.58 1.97 13.76
C SER A 194 -2.60 1.18 12.89
N PHE A 195 -1.45 1.78 12.59
CA PHE A 195 -0.36 1.14 11.83
C PHE A 195 0.13 -0.15 12.49
N GLN A 196 0.35 -0.13 13.81
CA GLN A 196 0.81 -1.32 14.53
C GLN A 196 -0.26 -2.41 14.57
N SER A 197 -1.53 -2.05 14.71
CA SER A 197 -2.65 -2.99 14.74
C SER A 197 -2.82 -3.76 13.43
N TRP A 198 -2.35 -3.23 12.30
CA TRP A 198 -2.38 -3.92 11.00
C TRP A 198 -1.63 -5.25 11.06
N TYR A 199 -0.49 -5.30 11.75
CA TYR A 199 0.36 -6.50 11.87
C TYR A 199 -0.26 -7.60 12.73
N SER A 200 -1.23 -7.24 13.58
CA SER A 200 -1.92 -8.17 14.48
C SER A 200 -3.26 -8.64 13.93
N TYR A 201 -3.69 -8.17 12.75
CA TYR A 201 -4.94 -8.60 12.16
C TYR A 201 -4.75 -9.87 11.32
N ASP A 202 -5.22 -11.00 11.86
CA ASP A 202 -5.03 -12.33 11.27
C ASP A 202 -5.42 -12.41 9.79
N TYR A 203 -6.58 -11.82 9.42
CA TYR A 203 -7.08 -11.85 8.05
C TYR A 203 -6.12 -11.20 7.05
N TYR A 204 -5.63 -9.98 7.35
CA TYR A 204 -4.64 -9.31 6.49
C TYR A 204 -3.33 -10.06 6.48
N ARG A 205 -2.81 -10.39 7.66
CA ARG A 205 -1.54 -11.10 7.77
C ARG A 205 -1.52 -12.38 6.93
N ASP A 206 -2.56 -13.22 7.05
CA ASP A 206 -2.61 -14.50 6.35
C ASP A 206 -2.85 -14.31 4.83
N TYR A 207 -3.58 -13.27 4.43
CA TYR A 207 -3.72 -12.86 3.02
C TYR A 207 -2.36 -12.46 2.41
N TYR A 208 -1.63 -11.54 3.06
CA TYR A 208 -0.32 -11.08 2.57
C TYR A 208 0.74 -12.18 2.66
N ASP A 209 0.72 -13.06 3.66
CA ASP A 209 1.66 -14.18 3.75
C ASP A 209 1.48 -15.17 2.57
N LYS A 210 0.24 -15.42 2.14
CA LYS A 210 -0.05 -16.22 0.95
C LYS A 210 0.46 -15.52 -0.31
N SER A 211 0.05 -14.27 -0.51
CA SER A 211 0.47 -13.44 -1.66
C SER A 211 2.00 -13.34 -1.77
N THR A 212 2.69 -13.27 -0.63
CA THR A 212 4.15 -13.22 -0.55
C THR A 212 4.81 -14.49 -1.08
N LEU A 213 4.29 -15.66 -0.72
CA LEU A 213 4.83 -16.93 -1.23
C LEU A 213 4.64 -17.05 -2.74
N ASP A 214 3.42 -16.79 -3.21
CA ASP A 214 3.07 -16.86 -4.65
C ASP A 214 3.96 -15.91 -5.48
N ARG A 215 4.20 -14.69 -4.97
CA ARG A 215 5.10 -13.72 -5.58
C ARG A 215 6.55 -14.21 -5.62
N VAL A 216 7.09 -14.73 -4.52
CA VAL A 216 8.48 -15.21 -4.48
C VAL A 216 8.67 -16.38 -5.46
N GLU A 217 7.70 -17.30 -5.55
CA GLU A 217 7.71 -18.37 -6.55
C GLU A 217 7.75 -17.81 -7.97
N ALA A 218 6.89 -16.84 -8.29
CA ALA A 218 6.87 -16.19 -9.59
C ALA A 218 8.20 -15.49 -9.93
N LEU A 219 8.77 -14.73 -8.99
CA LEU A 219 10.05 -14.03 -9.15
C LEU A 219 11.21 -14.98 -9.37
N VAL A 220 11.31 -16.05 -8.57
CA VAL A 220 12.37 -17.06 -8.74
C VAL A 220 12.26 -17.75 -10.10
N ASN A 221 11.05 -18.13 -10.52
CA ASN A 221 10.83 -18.74 -11.83
C ASN A 221 11.19 -17.78 -12.97
N TYR A 222 10.83 -16.50 -12.84
CA TYR A 222 11.24 -15.46 -13.78
C TYR A 222 12.76 -15.32 -13.85
N GLY A 223 13.43 -15.20 -12.70
CA GLY A 223 14.88 -15.04 -12.61
C GLY A 223 15.64 -16.22 -13.22
N ILE A 224 15.18 -17.45 -12.96
CA ILE A 224 15.75 -18.67 -13.58
C ILE A 224 15.54 -18.67 -15.09
N SER A 225 14.33 -18.35 -15.55
CA SER A 225 13.98 -18.43 -16.98
C SER A 225 14.69 -17.38 -17.82
N ASN A 226 14.99 -16.22 -17.24
CA ASN A 226 15.62 -15.09 -17.93
C ASN A 226 17.12 -14.95 -17.62
N GLY A 227 17.67 -15.76 -16.71
CA GLY A 227 19.05 -15.62 -16.24
C GLY A 227 19.31 -14.30 -15.52
N ASP A 228 18.28 -13.68 -14.94
CA ASP A 228 18.40 -12.41 -14.22
C ASP A 228 18.97 -12.64 -12.83
N ALA A 229 20.19 -12.17 -12.58
CA ALA A 229 20.92 -12.30 -11.32
C ALA A 229 20.64 -11.17 -10.31
N SER A 230 19.77 -10.20 -10.64
CA SER A 230 19.57 -8.98 -9.84
C SER A 230 18.55 -9.11 -8.71
N LEU A 231 17.72 -10.15 -8.72
CA LEU A 231 16.69 -10.34 -7.70
C LEU A 231 17.30 -10.59 -6.32
N PHE A 232 16.65 -10.07 -5.28
CA PHE A 232 17.06 -10.23 -3.89
C PHE A 232 18.49 -9.75 -3.55
N SER A 233 19.08 -8.88 -4.36
CA SER A 233 20.49 -8.48 -4.27
C SER A 233 20.72 -7.18 -3.49
N LYS A 234 19.72 -6.29 -3.44
CA LYS A 234 19.84 -4.96 -2.81
C LYS A 234 19.47 -5.00 -1.32
N THR A 235 20.04 -4.09 -0.55
CA THR A 235 19.58 -3.81 0.83
C THR A 235 18.73 -2.55 0.82
N MET A 236 17.62 -2.55 1.55
CA MET A 236 16.74 -1.40 1.64
C MET A 236 17.38 -0.27 2.46
N PRO A 237 17.25 1.02 2.05
CA PRO A 237 17.70 2.16 2.83
C PRO A 237 17.07 2.19 4.24
N SER A 238 17.89 2.41 5.27
CA SER A 238 17.45 2.34 6.68
C SER A 238 16.47 3.44 7.11
N ASP A 239 16.32 4.49 6.32
CA ASP A 239 15.46 5.65 6.53
C ASP A 239 14.17 5.61 5.72
N ILE A 240 13.94 4.58 4.88
CA ILE A 240 12.84 4.63 3.93
C ILE A 240 11.46 4.74 4.59
N THR A 241 11.26 4.02 5.70
CA THR A 241 10.02 4.08 6.48
C THR A 241 9.83 5.45 7.13
N ASP A 242 10.91 6.17 7.41
CA ASP A 242 10.83 7.55 7.91
C ASP A 242 10.37 8.52 6.82
N ARG A 243 10.56 8.15 5.56
CA ARG A 243 10.21 8.96 4.39
C ARG A 243 8.81 8.67 3.87
N ILE A 244 8.33 7.43 3.97
CA ILE A 244 7.04 7.03 3.39
C ILE A 244 5.91 6.93 4.41
N CYS A 245 6.19 6.59 5.67
CA CYS A 245 5.17 6.48 6.72
C CYS A 245 5.04 7.81 7.47
N LEU A 246 4.41 8.80 6.83
CA LEU A 246 4.42 10.21 7.26
C LEU A 246 3.03 10.71 7.63
N PHE A 247 2.93 11.36 8.80
CA PHE A 247 1.78 12.13 9.21
C PHE A 247 2.23 13.57 9.49
N GLU A 248 1.67 14.53 8.73
CA GLU A 248 2.08 15.95 8.78
C GLU A 248 3.57 16.15 8.51
N GLY A 249 4.11 15.41 7.54
CA GLY A 249 5.52 15.48 7.16
C GLY A 249 6.49 14.92 8.19
N ARG A 250 6.01 14.22 9.23
CA ARG A 250 6.85 13.56 10.23
C ARG A 250 6.53 12.08 10.30
N SER A 251 7.56 11.25 10.43
CA SER A 251 7.35 9.83 10.61
C SER A 251 6.63 9.53 11.92
N TYR A 252 5.73 8.56 11.86
CA TYR A 252 5.02 8.02 13.01
C TYR A 252 5.19 6.50 13.16
N ALA A 253 5.83 5.85 12.18
CA ALA A 253 6.20 4.45 12.26
C ALA A 253 7.42 4.27 13.16
N ASP A 254 7.38 3.31 14.08
CA ASP A 254 8.52 3.00 14.94
C ASP A 254 9.40 1.92 14.30
N LYS A 255 10.65 2.29 13.99
CA LYS A 255 11.64 1.33 13.45
C LYS A 255 11.88 0.15 14.36
N LYS A 256 11.82 0.33 15.68
CA LYS A 256 11.99 -0.78 16.64
C LYS A 256 10.83 -1.75 16.54
N PHE A 257 9.61 -1.22 16.38
CA PHE A 257 8.43 -2.05 16.14
C PHE A 257 8.56 -2.85 14.84
N LEU A 258 9.04 -2.27 13.74
CA LEU A 258 9.23 -3.01 12.47
C LEU A 258 10.26 -4.15 12.56
N MET A 259 11.10 -4.18 13.61
CA MET A 259 12.04 -5.25 13.90
C MET A 259 11.60 -6.13 15.09
N SER A 260 10.41 -5.90 15.62
CA SER A 260 9.81 -6.66 16.72
C SER A 260 9.46 -8.08 16.31
N ARG A 261 9.15 -8.94 17.28
CA ARG A 261 8.70 -10.31 17.00
C ARG A 261 7.42 -10.30 16.18
N GLU A 262 6.52 -9.39 16.53
CA GLU A 262 5.19 -9.22 15.96
C GLU A 262 5.30 -8.82 14.48
N ALA A 263 5.98 -7.70 14.19
CA ALA A 263 6.03 -7.15 12.84
C ALA A 263 6.97 -7.93 11.91
N TYR A 264 8.08 -8.45 12.45
CA TYR A 264 9.14 -9.12 11.70
C TYR A 264 9.01 -10.64 11.78
N SER A 265 7.80 -11.16 11.57
CA SER A 265 7.49 -12.60 11.57
C SER A 265 6.90 -13.09 10.26
N ILE A 266 7.05 -14.39 10.00
CA ILE A 266 6.54 -15.08 8.81
C ILE A 266 6.16 -16.53 9.17
N PRO A 267 5.15 -17.14 8.52
CA PRO A 267 4.82 -18.55 8.76
C PRO A 267 6.05 -19.45 8.61
N GLU A 268 6.25 -20.37 9.55
CA GLU A 268 7.43 -21.24 9.59
C GLU A 268 7.60 -22.02 8.27
N ASP A 269 6.50 -22.49 7.68
CA ASP A 269 6.55 -23.21 6.41
C ASP A 269 6.87 -22.30 5.22
N ASN A 270 6.40 -21.04 5.24
CA ASN A 270 6.80 -20.05 4.23
C ASN A 270 8.29 -19.72 4.37
N GLN A 271 8.81 -19.58 5.59
CA GLN A 271 10.24 -19.38 5.84
C GLN A 271 11.09 -20.50 5.21
N LYS A 272 10.72 -21.76 5.45
CA LYS A 272 11.42 -22.93 4.87
C LYS A 272 11.32 -22.95 3.34
N LYS A 273 10.13 -22.69 2.78
CA LYS A 273 9.90 -22.70 1.32
C LYS A 273 10.68 -21.60 0.63
N ILE A 274 10.54 -20.36 1.08
CA ILE A 274 11.23 -19.20 0.53
C ILE A 274 12.74 -19.38 0.60
N GLY A 275 13.27 -19.87 1.72
CA GLY A 275 14.70 -20.14 1.86
C GLY A 275 15.22 -21.21 0.89
N LYS A 276 14.40 -22.20 0.50
CA LYS A 276 14.73 -23.16 -0.56
C LYS A 276 14.62 -22.55 -1.96
N LEU A 277 13.62 -21.71 -2.20
CA LEU A 277 13.41 -21.03 -3.48
C LEU A 277 14.59 -20.10 -3.80
N THR A 278 14.99 -19.23 -2.87
CA THR A 278 16.12 -18.31 -3.07
C THR A 278 17.46 -19.05 -3.19
N ALA A 279 17.64 -20.16 -2.46
CA ALA A 279 18.83 -21.01 -2.62
C ALA A 279 18.88 -21.71 -3.99
N THR A 280 17.73 -22.17 -4.48
CA THR A 280 17.59 -22.78 -5.81
C THR A 280 17.88 -21.78 -6.91
N TYR A 281 17.32 -20.57 -6.82
CA TYR A 281 17.61 -19.45 -7.69
C TYR A 281 19.11 -19.15 -7.76
N ALA A 282 19.76 -18.94 -6.62
CA ALA A 282 21.20 -18.65 -6.55
C ALA A 282 22.08 -19.79 -7.09
N ARG A 283 21.60 -21.04 -7.05
CA ARG A 283 22.31 -22.18 -7.65
C ARG A 283 22.16 -22.22 -9.17
N GLN A 284 21.01 -21.86 -9.70
CA GLN A 284 20.68 -22.03 -11.12
C GLN A 284 21.05 -20.81 -11.98
N VAL A 285 21.08 -19.61 -11.39
CA VAL A 285 21.37 -18.37 -12.10
C VAL A 285 22.81 -17.93 -11.84
N GLN A 286 23.60 -17.86 -12.90
CA GLN A 286 25.00 -17.44 -12.81
C GLN A 286 25.10 -16.00 -12.27
N GLY A 287 25.86 -15.81 -11.19
CA GLY A 287 26.06 -14.50 -10.57
C GLY A 287 24.99 -14.06 -9.57
N ALA A 288 23.90 -14.83 -9.43
CA ALA A 288 22.87 -14.53 -8.44
C ALA A 288 23.38 -14.76 -7.00
N LEU A 289 23.01 -13.85 -6.10
CA LEU A 289 23.36 -13.95 -4.69
C LEU A 289 22.36 -14.83 -3.94
N TYR A 290 22.86 -15.64 -3.00
CA TYR A 290 21.99 -16.39 -2.11
C TYR A 290 21.41 -15.48 -1.01
N ASP A 291 20.14 -15.10 -1.18
CA ASP A 291 19.38 -14.41 -0.15
C ASP A 291 18.86 -15.38 0.92
N HIS A 292 19.40 -15.23 2.13
CA HIS A 292 19.04 -15.98 3.33
C HIS A 292 18.29 -15.12 4.36
N SER A 293 17.92 -13.89 4.00
CA SER A 293 17.33 -12.92 4.93
C SER A 293 15.96 -13.35 5.48
N VAL A 294 15.26 -14.28 4.82
CA VAL A 294 14.03 -14.88 5.36
C VAL A 294 14.23 -15.57 6.72
N TYR A 295 15.44 -16.07 7.00
CA TYR A 295 15.79 -16.68 8.28
C TYR A 295 16.12 -15.65 9.37
N ASP A 296 16.19 -14.37 9.02
CA ASP A 296 16.30 -13.29 10.00
C ASP A 296 14.94 -12.96 10.62
N MET A 297 13.84 -13.31 9.95
CA MET A 297 12.48 -13.14 10.45
C MET A 297 12.14 -14.20 11.50
N TYR A 298 11.27 -13.86 12.44
CA TYR A 298 10.78 -14.79 13.45
C TYR A 298 9.81 -15.81 12.82
N PRO A 299 10.00 -17.12 13.03
CA PRO A 299 9.04 -18.12 12.57
C PRO A 299 7.75 -18.01 13.37
N ARG A 300 6.62 -18.12 12.68
CA ARG A 300 5.28 -18.02 13.25
C ARG A 300 4.46 -19.28 12.92
N ARG A 301 3.65 -19.74 13.86
CA ARG A 301 2.62 -20.77 13.62
C ARG A 301 1.35 -20.15 13.06
N LEU A 302 0.53 -20.96 12.39
CA LEU A 302 -0.74 -20.49 11.82
C LEU A 302 -1.71 -19.93 12.88
N ASN A 303 -1.62 -20.42 14.13
CA ASN A 303 -2.38 -19.89 15.26
C ASN A 303 -1.86 -18.54 15.81
N GLY A 304 -0.88 -17.91 15.15
CA GLY A 304 -0.30 -16.62 15.56
C GLY A 304 0.88 -16.71 16.53
N GLU A 305 1.19 -17.88 17.11
CA GLU A 305 2.30 -18.04 18.05
C GLU A 305 3.65 -17.77 17.36
N ILE A 306 4.44 -16.84 17.92
CA ILE A 306 5.74 -16.43 17.37
C ILE A 306 6.86 -17.14 18.11
N LEU A 307 7.59 -17.99 17.39
CA LEU A 307 8.65 -18.83 17.89
C LEU A 307 10.00 -18.11 17.89
N ASP A 308 10.96 -18.63 18.64
CA ASP A 308 12.34 -18.14 18.59
C ASP A 308 13.01 -18.48 17.26
N LYS A 309 13.95 -17.61 16.85
CA LYS A 309 14.71 -17.81 15.62
C LYS A 309 15.53 -19.08 15.73
N LYS A 310 15.53 -19.86 14.65
CA LYS A 310 16.36 -21.05 14.51
C LYS A 310 17.71 -20.67 13.89
N PRO A 311 18.77 -21.45 14.12
CA PRO A 311 20.02 -21.28 13.38
C PRO A 311 19.77 -21.31 11.87
N ARG A 312 20.41 -20.40 11.13
CA ARG A 312 20.28 -20.33 9.68
C ARG A 312 20.75 -21.66 9.06
N PRO A 313 19.97 -22.30 8.17
CA PRO A 313 20.42 -23.49 7.44
C PRO A 313 21.63 -23.16 6.57
N ARG A 314 22.53 -24.13 6.37
CA ARG A 314 23.62 -23.97 5.40
C ARG A 314 23.06 -24.06 3.98
N PHE A 315 23.63 -23.29 3.07
CA PHE A 315 23.24 -23.33 1.65
C PHE A 315 23.24 -24.75 1.07
N SER A 316 24.27 -25.54 1.38
CA SER A 316 24.37 -26.95 0.97
C SER A 316 23.16 -27.79 1.38
N ASP A 317 22.60 -27.55 2.56
CA ASP A 317 21.50 -28.33 3.13
C ASP A 317 20.17 -28.00 2.42
N LEU A 318 20.07 -26.82 1.81
CA LEU A 318 18.88 -26.34 1.09
C LEU A 318 18.83 -26.80 -0.36
N VAL A 319 20.00 -26.94 -1.01
CA VAL A 319 20.10 -27.32 -2.43
C VAL A 319 20.48 -28.78 -2.65
N SER A 320 20.77 -29.54 -1.59
CA SER A 320 21.08 -30.98 -1.72
C SER A 320 19.86 -31.80 -2.08
N SER A 321 19.64 -32.02 -3.38
CA SER A 321 18.99 -33.25 -3.82
C SER A 321 20.00 -34.38 -3.68
N LYS A 322 19.70 -35.37 -2.82
CA LYS A 322 20.29 -36.70 -3.03
C LYS A 322 19.89 -37.09 -4.45
N LEU A 323 20.85 -37.05 -5.38
CA LEU A 323 20.78 -37.80 -6.63
C LEU A 323 20.65 -39.27 -6.24
N SER A 324 19.42 -39.77 -6.09
CA SER A 324 19.18 -41.20 -6.18
C SER A 324 19.45 -41.57 -7.64
N LYS A 325 20.72 -41.82 -7.95
CA LYS A 325 21.08 -42.63 -9.11
C LYS A 325 20.49 -44.00 -8.86
N SER A 326 19.31 -44.26 -9.42
CA SER A 326 18.87 -45.63 -9.68
C SER A 326 19.94 -46.26 -10.54
N ARG A 327 20.61 -47.28 -9.98
CA ARG A 327 21.52 -48.16 -10.71
C ARG A 327 20.78 -48.96 -11.75
#